data_AF-A3IYX1-F1
#
_entry.id   AF-A3IYX1-F1
#
_cell.length_a   1.000
_cell.length_b   1.000
_cell.length_c   1.000
_cell.angle_alpha   90.00
_cell.angle_beta   90.00
_cell.angle_gamma   90.00
#
_symmetry.space_group_name_H-M   'P 1'
#
loop_
_entity.id
_entity.type
_entity.pdbx_description
1 polymer ?
#
loop_
_entity_poly.entity_id
_entity_poly.type
_entity_poly.pdbx_seq_one_letter_code
_entity_poly.pdbx_strand_id
1 'polypeptide(L)'
;MAYQSQGIEVQHFDTKTGQNLDIQETFNNTVAEYLFPETTFTLGTVYEGDKTTEQELQRFENKSLQFANGKKFYFADDDSVRNQLFPTASDGAAYGSLPFTPCQKFTEVENIRVLVIDDETGENNADL
;
A
#
# COMPACT_ATOMS: atom_id res chain seq x y z
N MET A 1 16.24 10.76 -12.36
CA MET A 1 17.39 10.35 -11.49
C MET A 1 16.97 9.10 -10.73
N ALA A 2 17.90 8.32 -10.15
CA ALA A 2 17.50 7.24 -9.24
C ALA A 2 16.91 7.85 -7.97
N TYR A 3 15.74 7.37 -7.54
CA TYR A 3 15.14 7.79 -6.29
C TYR A 3 16.00 7.31 -5.12
N GLN A 4 16.20 8.17 -4.12
CA GLN A 4 16.95 7.85 -2.92
C GLN A 4 15.96 7.57 -1.79
N SER A 5 15.79 6.28 -1.48
CA SER A 5 14.89 5.83 -0.43
C SER A 5 15.27 6.41 0.94
N GLN A 6 14.27 6.95 1.63
CA GLN A 6 14.35 7.38 3.04
C GLN A 6 13.80 6.32 3.99
N GLY A 7 13.02 5.36 3.46
CA GLY A 7 12.31 4.34 4.20
C GLY A 7 11.03 4.87 4.83
N ILE A 8 10.01 4.01 4.95
CA ILE A 8 8.86 4.24 5.82
C ILE A 8 8.93 3.27 6.99
N GLU A 9 8.87 3.81 8.20
CA GLU A 9 8.79 3.02 9.42
C GLU A 9 7.34 2.66 9.71
N VAL A 10 7.09 1.38 9.93
CA VAL A 10 5.76 0.84 10.16
C VAL A 10 5.75 0.08 11.47
N GLN A 11 5.03 0.65 12.43
CA GLN A 11 4.77 0.04 13.72
C GLN A 11 3.70 -1.05 13.57
N HIS A 12 3.80 -2.13 14.34
CA HIS A 12 2.76 -3.16 14.39
C HIS A 12 1.85 -2.97 15.60
N PHE A 13 0.60 -3.40 15.47
CA PHE A 13 -0.34 -3.49 16.59
C PHE A 13 -1.20 -4.76 16.50
N ASP A 14 -1.76 -5.15 17.65
CA ASP A 14 -2.73 -6.23 17.75
C ASP A 14 -4.15 -5.68 17.54
N THR A 15 -4.86 -6.15 16.51
CA THR A 15 -6.18 -5.60 16.15
C THR A 15 -7.27 -5.92 17.16
N LYS A 16 -7.11 -6.95 18.00
CA LYS A 16 -8.10 -7.32 19.02
C LYS A 16 -8.00 -6.42 20.25
N THR A 17 -6.77 -6.20 20.70
CA THR A 17 -6.47 -5.44 21.93
C THR A 17 -6.26 -3.95 21.66
N GLY A 18 -5.95 -3.58 20.41
CA GLY A 18 -5.58 -2.22 20.02
C GLY A 18 -4.20 -1.80 20.52
N GLN A 19 -3.40 -2.72 21.06
CA GLN A 19 -2.11 -2.40 21.64
C GLN A 19 -0.99 -2.50 20.60
N ASN A 20 -0.05 -1.54 20.66
CA ASN A 20 1.18 -1.61 19.89
C ASN A 20 2.00 -2.82 20.31
N LEU A 21 2.55 -3.52 19.33
CA LEU A 21 3.47 -4.63 19.51
C LEU A 21 4.91 -4.10 19.50
N ASP A 22 5.86 -4.77 20.16
CA ASP A 22 7.27 -4.38 20.09
C ASP A 22 7.92 -4.89 18.78
N ILE A 23 7.29 -4.57 17.65
CA ILE A 23 7.69 -4.97 16.30
C ILE A 23 7.57 -3.76 15.39
N GLN A 24 8.69 -3.39 14.79
CA GLN A 24 8.80 -2.31 13.83
C GLN A 24 9.46 -2.84 12.57
N GLU A 25 8.85 -2.58 11.41
CA GLU A 25 9.39 -2.92 10.09
C GLU A 25 9.70 -1.62 9.33
N THR A 26 10.80 -1.58 8.58
CA THR A 26 11.10 -0.45 7.67
C THR A 26 10.97 -0.92 6.23
N PHE A 27 10.08 -0.28 5.46
CA PHE A 27 9.95 -0.55 4.03
C PHE A 27 10.76 0.47 3.23
N ASN A 28 11.65 -0.02 2.37
CA ASN A 28 12.53 0.80 1.56
C ASN A 28 12.28 0.51 0.07
N ASN A 29 12.48 1.52 -0.78
CA ASN A 29 12.27 1.47 -2.22
C ASN A 29 10.86 0.98 -2.59
N THR A 30 9.84 1.54 -1.95
CA THR A 30 8.45 1.13 -2.18
C THR A 30 7.63 2.22 -2.86
N VAL A 31 6.52 1.84 -3.50
CA VAL A 31 5.57 2.80 -4.06
C VAL A 31 4.90 3.62 -2.95
N ALA A 32 4.62 2.98 -1.81
CA ALA A 32 4.05 3.64 -0.64
C ALA A 32 4.95 4.77 -0.12
N GLU A 33 6.24 4.51 0.01
CA GLU A 33 7.25 5.50 0.39
C GLU A 33 7.31 6.67 -0.61
N TYR A 34 7.27 6.38 -1.91
CA TYR A 34 7.40 7.41 -2.94
C TYR A 34 6.16 8.31 -3.04
N LEU A 35 4.96 7.72 -3.04
CA LEU A 35 3.70 8.47 -3.25
C LEU A 35 3.15 9.08 -1.97
N PHE A 36 3.45 8.50 -0.80
CA PHE A 36 2.85 8.90 0.48
C PHE A 36 3.91 9.16 1.56
N PRO A 37 4.90 10.05 1.31
CA PRO A 37 6.01 10.26 2.24
C PRO A 37 5.59 10.85 3.60
N GLU A 38 4.44 11.54 3.65
CA GLU A 38 3.91 12.17 4.87
C GLU A 38 2.86 11.31 5.57
N THR A 39 2.50 10.16 5.02
CA THR A 39 1.48 9.26 5.59
C THR A 39 2.12 8.33 6.60
N THR A 40 1.55 8.24 7.80
CA THR A 40 2.00 7.31 8.82
C THR A 40 1.23 6.01 8.72
N PHE A 41 1.92 4.95 8.30
CA PHE A 41 1.37 3.61 8.19
C PHE A 41 1.54 2.78 9.48
N THR A 42 0.63 1.84 9.70
CA THR A 42 0.69 0.88 10.82
C THR A 42 0.18 -0.48 10.36
N LEU A 43 0.76 -1.56 10.87
CA LEU A 43 0.44 -2.92 10.46
C LEU A 43 -0.35 -3.65 11.56
N GLY A 44 -1.62 -3.92 11.28
CA GLY A 44 -2.49 -4.70 12.12
C GLY A 44 -2.26 -6.20 11.93
N THR A 45 -2.05 -6.91 13.04
CA THR A 45 -2.01 -8.38 13.05
C THR A 45 -3.41 -8.95 13.13
N VAL A 46 -3.82 -9.70 12.10
CA VAL A 46 -5.16 -10.31 12.03
C VAL A 46 -5.11 -11.81 12.30
N TYR A 47 -6.06 -12.26 13.12
CA TYR A 47 -6.21 -13.66 13.54
C TYR A 47 -7.21 -14.41 12.67
N GLU A 48 -6.81 -15.59 12.16
CA GLU A 48 -7.63 -16.45 11.30
C GLU A 48 -8.84 -17.07 12.03
N GLY A 49 -9.82 -17.50 11.23
CA GLY A 49 -10.98 -18.29 11.67
C GLY A 49 -12.04 -17.47 12.39
N ASP A 50 -12.49 -16.37 11.76
CA ASP A 50 -13.49 -15.42 12.28
C ASP A 50 -13.13 -14.77 13.63
N LYS A 51 -11.85 -14.80 13.99
CA LYS A 51 -11.39 -14.25 15.26
C LYS A 51 -11.23 -12.75 15.23
N THR A 52 -11.07 -12.13 14.07
CA THR A 52 -10.95 -10.68 13.94
C THR A 52 -12.21 -10.15 13.26
N THR A 53 -12.92 -9.28 13.95
CA THR A 53 -14.19 -8.70 13.52
C THR A 53 -13.97 -7.37 12.80
N GLU A 54 -14.95 -6.96 11.99
CA GLU A 54 -14.91 -5.65 11.32
C GLU A 54 -14.80 -4.50 12.34
N GLN A 55 -15.48 -4.60 13.48
CA GLN A 55 -15.36 -3.60 14.55
C GLN A 55 -13.95 -3.50 15.12
N GLU A 56 -13.23 -4.62 15.25
CA GLU A 56 -11.83 -4.61 15.70
C GLU A 56 -10.91 -3.93 14.68
N LEU A 57 -11.21 -4.08 13.38
CA LEU A 57 -10.50 -3.39 12.30
C LEU A 57 -10.83 -1.89 12.20
N GLN A 58 -11.78 -1.36 12.96
CA GLN A 58 -12.13 0.08 12.96
C GLN A 58 -11.56 0.84 14.18
N ARG A 59 -10.89 0.16 15.11
CA ARG A 59 -10.59 0.70 16.46
C ARG A 59 -9.22 1.33 16.64
N PHE A 60 -8.41 1.45 15.59
CA PHE A 60 -7.02 1.86 15.76
C PHE A 60 -6.79 3.36 15.59
N GLU A 61 -6.76 4.07 16.71
CA GLU A 61 -6.44 5.50 16.81
C GLU A 61 -7.20 6.37 15.78
N ASN A 62 -6.49 7.27 15.09
CA ASN A 62 -6.98 8.09 13.99
C ASN A 62 -6.67 7.48 12.62
N LYS A 63 -6.46 6.15 12.55
CA LYS A 63 -6.08 5.45 11.31
C LYS A 63 -7.18 4.55 10.83
N SER A 64 -7.28 4.42 9.51
CA SER A 64 -8.26 3.57 8.84
C SER A 64 -7.57 2.48 8.03
N LEU A 65 -8.23 1.33 7.91
CA LEU A 65 -7.74 0.22 7.09
C LEU A 65 -7.74 0.60 5.61
N GLN A 66 -6.57 0.58 4.98
CA GLN A 66 -6.40 0.93 3.57
C GLN A 66 -6.13 -0.29 2.69
N PHE A 67 -5.31 -1.23 3.17
CA PHE A 67 -4.86 -2.37 2.37
C PHE A 67 -4.81 -3.67 3.18
N ALA A 68 -4.92 -4.81 2.50
CA ALA A 68 -4.71 -6.13 3.10
C ALA A 68 -3.77 -7.01 2.25
N ASN A 69 -3.01 -7.87 2.94
CA ASN A 69 -2.16 -8.89 2.35
C ASN A 69 -2.16 -10.13 3.26
N GLY A 70 -3.07 -11.07 3.01
CA GLY A 70 -3.21 -12.28 3.81
C GLY A 70 -3.51 -11.95 5.28
N LYS A 71 -2.49 -12.04 6.15
CA LYS A 71 -2.60 -11.74 7.59
C LYS A 71 -2.13 -10.34 7.98
N LYS A 72 -1.55 -9.59 7.04
CA LYS A 72 -1.02 -8.24 7.24
C LYS A 72 -2.05 -7.22 6.75
N PHE A 73 -2.48 -6.32 7.62
CA PHE A 73 -3.46 -5.29 7.30
C PHE A 73 -2.81 -3.92 7.51
N TYR A 74 -2.82 -3.07 6.49
CA TYR A 74 -2.14 -1.78 6.52
C TYR A 74 -3.14 -0.67 6.78
N PHE A 75 -2.89 0.06 7.85
CA PHE A 75 -3.66 1.20 8.31
C PHE A 75 -2.90 2.48 8.01
N ALA A 76 -3.61 3.56 7.71
CA ALA A 76 -3.04 4.87 7.46
C ALA A 76 -3.87 5.97 8.14
N ASP A 77 -3.22 7.07 8.48
CA ASP A 77 -3.88 8.30 8.95
C ASP A 77 -4.53 9.13 7.83
N ASP A 78 -4.19 8.84 6.57
CA ASP A 78 -4.87 9.37 5.39
C ASP A 78 -5.82 8.30 4.81
N ASP A 79 -7.11 8.62 4.75
CA ASP A 79 -8.17 7.72 4.30
C ASP A 79 -8.31 7.64 2.76
N SER A 80 -7.58 8.49 2.04
CA SER A 80 -7.62 8.59 0.59
C SER A 80 -6.60 7.67 -0.11
N VAL A 81 -5.58 7.20 0.62
CA VAL A 81 -4.41 6.49 0.08
C VAL A 81 -4.79 5.30 -0.80
N ARG A 82 -5.75 4.48 -0.37
CA ARG A 82 -6.22 3.36 -1.19
C ARG A 82 -6.86 3.82 -2.49
N ASN A 83 -7.69 4.86 -2.45
CA ASN A 83 -8.43 5.35 -3.62
C ASN A 83 -7.52 6.02 -4.65
N GLN A 84 -6.36 6.52 -4.22
CA GLN A 84 -5.35 7.07 -5.12
C GLN A 84 -4.62 5.96 -5.92
N LEU A 85 -4.53 4.74 -5.39
CA LEU A 85 -3.84 3.62 -6.04
C LEU A 85 -4.78 2.67 -6.76
N PHE A 86 -5.95 2.42 -6.17
CA PHE A 86 -6.89 1.42 -6.63
C PHE A 86 -8.26 2.04 -6.86
N PRO A 87 -8.80 1.98 -8.09
CA PRO A 87 -10.12 2.53 -8.39
C PRO A 87 -11.25 1.73 -7.73
N THR A 88 -11.02 0.43 -7.46
CA THR A 88 -12.01 -0.45 -6.85
C THR A 88 -11.61 -0.85 -5.44
N ALA A 89 -12.57 -0.87 -4.52
CA ALA A 89 -12.34 -1.24 -3.13
C ALA A 89 -11.75 -2.65 -2.94
N SER A 90 -12.18 -3.62 -3.76
CA SER A 90 -11.71 -5.00 -3.72
C SER A 90 -10.22 -5.12 -4.02
N ASP A 91 -9.68 -4.22 -4.85
CA ASP A 91 -8.30 -4.30 -5.32
C ASP A 91 -7.32 -3.96 -4.19
N GLY A 92 -7.70 -3.04 -3.29
CA GLY A 92 -6.92 -2.77 -2.06
C GLY A 92 -6.81 -3.97 -1.12
N ALA A 93 -7.77 -4.90 -1.17
CA ALA A 93 -7.74 -6.15 -0.41
C ALA A 93 -7.00 -7.29 -1.14
N ALA A 94 -7.12 -7.36 -2.46
CA ALA A 94 -6.48 -8.39 -3.28
C ALA A 94 -5.00 -8.13 -3.54
N TYR A 95 -4.63 -6.85 -3.71
CA TYR A 95 -3.32 -6.39 -4.13
C TYR A 95 -2.67 -5.43 -3.13
N GLY A 96 -3.14 -5.44 -1.88
CA GLY A 96 -2.70 -4.51 -0.85
C GLY A 96 -1.23 -4.63 -0.46
N SER A 97 -0.53 -5.68 -0.89
CA SER A 97 0.93 -5.80 -0.76
C SER A 97 1.72 -4.99 -1.77
N LEU A 98 1.14 -4.66 -2.94
CA LEU A 98 1.87 -4.00 -4.02
C LEU A 98 2.50 -2.67 -3.59
N PRO A 99 1.81 -1.77 -2.85
CA PRO A 99 2.41 -0.51 -2.45
C PRO A 99 3.63 -0.67 -1.55
N PHE A 100 3.68 -1.75 -0.76
CA PHE A 100 4.73 -2.01 0.25
C PHE A 100 5.79 -3.01 -0.21
N THR A 101 5.71 -3.50 -1.46
CA THR A 101 6.69 -4.46 -1.98
C THR A 101 7.96 -3.71 -2.43
N PRO A 102 9.14 -4.00 -1.86
CA PRO A 102 10.38 -3.35 -2.25
C PRO A 102 10.75 -3.61 -3.70
N CYS A 103 11.13 -2.54 -4.40
CA CYS A 103 11.72 -2.60 -5.73
C CYS A 103 13.25 -2.69 -5.62
N GLN A 104 13.90 -3.44 -6.53
CA GLN A 104 15.37 -3.45 -6.59
C GLN A 104 15.95 -2.09 -6.98
N LYS A 105 15.18 -1.33 -7.78
CA LYS A 105 15.52 0.01 -8.23
C LYS A 105 14.23 0.79 -8.43
N PHE A 106 14.19 2.02 -7.89
CA PHE A 106 13.12 2.96 -8.15
C PHE A 106 13.68 4.14 -8.96
N THR A 107 13.00 4.53 -10.03
CA THR A 107 13.48 5.60 -10.92
C THR A 107 12.30 6.38 -11.45
N GLU A 108 12.38 7.69 -11.28
CA GLU A 108 11.45 8.62 -11.89
C GLU A 108 11.99 9.06 -13.25
N VAL A 109 11.12 8.99 -14.26
CA VAL A 109 11.41 9.38 -15.63
C VAL A 109 10.31 10.32 -16.09
N GLU A 110 10.70 11.53 -16.48
CA GLU A 110 9.79 12.55 -16.97
C GLU A 110 9.80 12.59 -18.51
N ASN A 111 8.75 13.16 -19.10
CA ASN A 111 8.62 13.36 -20.55
C ASN A 111 8.73 12.06 -21.37
N ILE A 112 8.26 10.95 -20.81
CA ILE A 112 8.21 9.67 -21.50
C ILE A 112 7.02 9.62 -22.47
N ARG A 113 7.24 9.04 -23.65
CA ARG A 113 6.18 8.67 -24.58
C ARG A 113 5.96 7.16 -24.45
N VAL A 114 4.73 6.77 -24.12
CA VAL A 114 4.35 5.37 -23.99
C VAL A 114 3.61 4.95 -25.26
N LEU A 115 4.16 3.98 -25.98
CA LEU A 115 3.48 3.32 -27.09
C LEU A 115 2.70 2.12 -26.53
N VAL A 116 1.39 2.18 -26.65
CA VAL A 116 0.45 1.11 -26.34
C VAL A 116 0.02 0.49 -27.66
N ILE A 117 0.21 -0.82 -27.79
CA ILE A 117 -0.17 -1.60 -28.97
C ILE A 117 -1.17 -2.65 -28.51
N ASP A 118 -2.33 -2.68 -29.15
CA ASP A 118 -3.29 -3.76 -29.02
C ASP A 118 -2.72 -5.02 -29.71
N ASP A 119 -2.60 -6.12 -28.98
CA ASP A 119 -1.92 -7.32 -29.46
C ASP A 119 -2.76 -8.14 -30.46
N GLU A 120 -4.09 -8.00 -30.41
CA GLU A 120 -5.01 -8.69 -31.32
C GLU A 120 -5.11 -8.00 -32.67
N THR A 121 -5.12 -6.65 -32.68
CA THR A 121 -5.39 -5.84 -33.87
C THR A 121 -4.15 -5.13 -34.44
N GLY A 122 -3.12 -4.90 -33.61
CA GLY A 122 -1.95 -4.09 -33.95
C GLY A 122 -2.19 -2.58 -33.95
N GLU A 123 -3.40 -2.13 -33.59
CA GLU A 123 -3.72 -0.71 -33.42
C GLU A 123 -2.88 -0.12 -32.29
N ASN A 124 -2.49 1.15 -32.42
CA ASN A 124 -1.64 1.79 -31.43
C ASN A 124 -1.91 3.29 -31.32
N ASN A 125 -1.39 3.89 -30.25
CA ASN A 125 -1.53 5.32 -29.95
C ASN A 125 -0.40 6.19 -30.54
N ALA A 126 0.36 5.75 -31.55
CA ALA A 126 1.48 6.53 -32.09
C ALA A 126 1.04 7.85 -32.75
N ASP A 127 -0.23 7.94 -33.16
CA ASP A 127 -0.83 9.12 -33.79
C ASP A 127 -1.57 10.03 -32.79
N LEU A 128 -1.54 9.72 -31.49
CA LEU A 128 -2.06 10.56 -30.39
C LEU A 128 -0.96 11.44 -29.78
#